data_AF-A0A7C0ZRW7-F1
#
_entry.id   AF-A0A7C0ZRW7-F1
#
_cell.length_a   1.000
_cell.length_b   1.000
_cell.length_c   1.000
_cell.angle_alpha   90.00
_cell.angle_beta   90.00
_cell.angle_gamma   90.00
#
_symmetry.space_group_name_H-M   'P 1'
#
loop_
_entity.id
_entity.type
_entity.pdbx_description
1 polymer ?
#
loop_
_entity_poly.entity_id
_entity_poly.type
_entity_poly.pdbx_seq_one_letter_code
_entity_poly.pdbx_strand_id
1 'polypeptide(L)'
;MKILGIETSCDDTCIAIINAQKKNGFCFDILSDIVSSQIEIHKKWGGVWPTLAKRAHQQNLVPVLEQSLKKAGKIKTLQSKSEIKKSKLRNLEKIFKREPELLRDFVGFISKFKKPKIDILAITTDPDLELFFWTGVNFARALSFIWNIPLVAVNHIEAHIYAKLI
;
A
#
# COMPACT_ATOMS: atom_id res chain seq x y z
N MET A 1 -2.05 -17.43 -6.18
CA MET A 1 -2.04 -15.99 -6.56
C MET A 1 -1.39 -15.20 -5.43
N LYS A 2 -0.69 -14.12 -5.75
CA LYS A 2 -0.06 -13.21 -4.79
C LYS A 2 -0.85 -11.92 -4.71
N ILE A 3 -1.35 -11.65 -3.51
CA ILE A 3 -2.19 -10.51 -3.16
C ILE A 3 -1.31 -9.54 -2.35
N LEU A 4 -1.27 -8.27 -2.72
CA LEU A 4 -0.69 -7.22 -1.89
C LEU A 4 -1.84 -6.39 -1.31
N GLY A 5 -2.04 -6.51 0.00
CA GLY A 5 -3.02 -5.75 0.77
C GLY A 5 -2.41 -4.48 1.34
N ILE A 6 -3.17 -3.39 1.31
CA ILE A 6 -2.81 -2.09 1.87
C ILE A 6 -3.94 -1.67 2.81
N GLU A 7 -3.56 -1.22 4.00
CA GLU A 7 -4.49 -0.78 5.04
C GLU A 7 -3.99 0.55 5.63
N THR A 8 -4.84 1.58 5.55
CA THR A 8 -4.59 2.96 5.99
C THR A 8 -5.89 3.63 6.49
N SER A 9 -6.79 2.84 7.07
CA SER A 9 -8.10 3.25 7.55
C SER A 9 -8.05 4.27 8.68
N CYS A 10 -7.07 4.16 9.58
CA CYS A 10 -7.00 4.93 10.82
C CYS A 10 -5.57 5.43 11.12
N ASP A 11 -4.86 4.80 12.06
CA ASP A 11 -3.58 5.25 12.59
C ASP A 11 -2.43 4.26 12.31
N ASP A 12 -2.67 3.20 11.55
CA ASP A 12 -1.63 2.28 11.11
C ASP A 12 -1.44 2.33 9.59
N THR A 13 -0.18 2.30 9.13
CA THR A 13 0.14 2.08 7.71
C THR A 13 0.63 0.65 7.54
N CYS A 14 -0.20 -0.19 6.93
CA CYS A 14 0.06 -1.62 6.83
C CYS A 14 0.14 -2.07 5.38
N ILE A 15 1.11 -2.93 5.08
CA ILE A 15 1.19 -3.64 3.79
C ILE A 15 1.55 -5.10 4.02
N ALA A 16 0.64 -5.98 3.61
CA ALA A 16 0.81 -7.42 3.65
C ALA A 16 0.89 -8.02 2.25
N ILE A 17 1.66 -9.10 2.09
CA ILE A 17 1.68 -9.91 0.87
C ILE A 17 1.28 -11.33 1.25
N ILE A 18 0.19 -11.80 0.65
CA ILE A 18 -0.36 -13.12 0.91
C ILE A 18 -0.30 -13.95 -0.37
N ASN A 19 0.02 -15.23 -0.24
CA ASN A 19 -0.09 -16.20 -1.31
C ASN A 19 -1.32 -17.08 -1.09
N ALA A 20 -2.35 -16.88 -1.90
CA ALA A 20 -3.58 -17.67 -1.85
C ALA A 20 -3.51 -18.83 -2.86
N GLN A 21 -3.80 -20.04 -2.41
CA GLN A 21 -3.80 -21.26 -3.21
C GLN A 21 -5.12 -22.01 -3.03
N LYS A 22 -5.58 -22.68 -4.08
CA LYS A 22 -6.71 -23.62 -3.99
C LYS A 22 -6.16 -25.03 -3.86
N LYS A 23 -6.27 -25.63 -2.67
CA LYS A 23 -5.81 -27.00 -2.39
C LYS A 23 -6.75 -27.64 -1.38
N ASN A 24 -7.69 -28.48 -1.84
CA ASN A 24 -8.78 -29.06 -1.04
C ASN A 24 -9.50 -28.03 -0.14
N GLY A 25 -9.71 -26.81 -0.67
CA GLY A 25 -10.12 -25.63 0.07
C GLY A 25 -9.31 -24.41 -0.35
N PHE A 26 -9.45 -23.31 0.39
CA PHE A 26 -8.58 -22.14 0.26
C PHE A 26 -7.48 -22.21 1.31
N CYS A 27 -6.23 -22.05 0.88
CA CYS A 27 -5.07 -21.97 1.76
C CYS A 27 -4.38 -20.64 1.52
N PHE A 28 -3.96 -19.97 2.59
CA PHE A 28 -3.32 -18.67 2.54
C PHE A 28 -1.97 -18.75 3.27
N ASP A 29 -0.89 -18.33 2.60
CA ASP A 29 0.42 -18.19 3.22
C ASP A 29 0.76 -16.70 3.35
N ILE A 30 1.09 -16.23 4.56
CA ILE A 30 1.58 -14.86 4.77
C ILE A 30 3.06 -14.81 4.37
N LEU A 31 3.38 -14.03 3.32
CA LEU A 31 4.76 -13.79 2.88
C LEU A 31 5.37 -12.55 3.55
N SER A 32 4.55 -11.56 3.88
CA SER A 32 4.92 -10.36 4.64
C SER A 32 3.69 -9.66 5.23
N ASP A 33 3.90 -8.92 6.30
CA ASP A 33 2.90 -8.25 7.15
C ASP A 33 3.56 -7.07 7.87
N ILE A 34 3.93 -6.02 7.13
CA ILE A 34 4.62 -4.87 7.73
C ILE A 34 3.57 -3.89 8.25
N VAL A 35 3.71 -3.50 9.51
CA VAL A 35 2.87 -2.53 10.22
C VAL A 35 3.73 -1.36 10.66
N SER A 36 3.34 -0.14 10.31
CA SER A 36 3.92 1.09 10.84
C SER A 36 2.86 1.84 11.63
N SER A 37 2.94 1.72 12.96
CA SER A 37 1.94 2.26 13.87
C SER A 37 2.22 3.69 14.30
N GLN A 38 1.16 4.47 14.47
CA GLN A 38 1.20 5.88 14.86
C GLN A 38 0.77 6.14 16.31
N ILE A 39 0.60 5.09 17.13
CA ILE A 39 0.12 5.22 18.52
C ILE A 39 0.93 6.27 19.31
N GLU A 40 2.26 6.28 19.18
CA GLU A 40 3.12 7.20 19.92
C GLU A 40 2.89 8.67 19.55
N ILE A 41 2.60 8.98 18.27
CA ILE A 41 2.39 10.36 17.83
C ILE A 41 1.03 10.89 18.29
N HIS A 42 0.01 10.02 18.37
CA HIS A 42 -1.35 10.38 18.78
C HIS A 42 -1.53 10.41 20.30
N LYS A 43 -0.66 9.74 21.05
CA LYS A 43 -0.70 9.67 22.53
C LYS A 43 -0.80 11.05 23.19
N LYS A 44 -0.15 12.08 22.62
CA LYS A 44 -0.18 13.45 23.14
C LYS A 44 -1.58 14.08 23.12
N TRP A 45 -2.45 13.64 22.21
CA TRP A 45 -3.77 14.21 21.97
C TRP A 45 -4.92 13.38 22.55
N GLY A 46 -4.61 12.26 23.21
CA GLY A 46 -5.62 11.39 23.81
C GLY A 46 -6.54 10.69 22.79
N GLY A 47 -6.18 10.73 21.50
CA GLY A 47 -6.95 10.17 20.40
C GLY A 47 -6.28 10.43 19.05
N VAL A 48 -6.79 9.78 17.99
CA VAL A 48 -6.24 9.91 16.63
C VAL A 48 -6.46 11.32 16.12
N TRP A 49 -5.36 11.98 15.72
CA TRP A 49 -5.40 13.30 15.13
C TRP A 49 -5.33 13.23 13.59
N PRO A 50 -6.44 13.54 12.88
CA PRO A 50 -6.59 13.20 11.46
C PRO A 50 -5.49 13.70 10.53
N THR A 51 -5.05 14.96 10.71
CA THR A 51 -4.06 15.55 9.80
C THR A 51 -2.66 15.01 10.02
N LEU A 52 -2.35 14.54 11.24
CA LEU A 52 -1.10 13.86 11.56
C LEU A 52 -1.14 12.45 11.00
N ALA A 53 -2.27 11.75 11.11
CA ALA A 53 -2.42 10.42 10.54
C ALA A 53 -2.22 10.42 9.03
N LYS A 54 -2.87 11.36 8.32
CA LYS A 54 -2.67 11.56 6.88
C LYS A 54 -1.19 11.74 6.53
N ARG A 55 -0.46 12.60 7.24
CA ARG A 55 0.97 12.85 7.00
C ARG A 55 1.82 11.62 7.25
N ALA A 56 1.53 10.88 8.32
CA ALA A 56 2.24 9.66 8.64
C ALA A 56 2.04 8.59 7.54
N HIS A 57 0.83 8.40 7.02
CA HIS A 57 0.61 7.51 5.86
C HIS A 57 1.42 7.94 4.63
N GLN A 58 1.44 9.24 4.30
CA GLN A 58 2.23 9.75 3.17
C GLN A 58 3.72 9.43 3.32
N GLN A 59 4.27 9.55 4.53
CA GLN A 59 5.67 9.27 4.80
C GLN A 59 5.98 7.76 4.83
N ASN A 60 5.04 6.94 5.30
CA ASN A 60 5.29 5.53 5.59
C ASN A 60 4.91 4.57 4.45
N LEU A 61 4.02 4.94 3.53
CA LEU A 61 3.55 4.03 2.47
C LEU A 61 4.68 3.44 1.61
N VAL A 62 5.62 4.28 1.14
CA VAL A 62 6.76 3.81 0.33
C VAL A 62 7.74 2.98 1.16
N PRO A 63 8.20 3.41 2.34
CA PRO A 63 9.03 2.60 3.22
C PRO A 63 8.42 1.24 3.58
N VAL A 64 7.14 1.21 3.95
CA VAL A 64 6.42 -0.01 4.31
C VAL A 64 6.29 -0.94 3.11
N LEU A 65 6.04 -0.39 1.91
CA LEU A 65 6.02 -1.19 0.68
C LEU A 65 7.37 -1.82 0.40
N GLU A 66 8.45 -1.05 0.50
CA GLU A 66 9.82 -1.54 0.29
C GLU A 66 10.18 -2.64 1.28
N GLN A 67 9.86 -2.45 2.57
CA GLN A 67 10.06 -3.46 3.62
C GLN A 67 9.24 -4.73 3.35
N SER A 68 7.98 -4.59 2.97
CA SER A 68 7.09 -5.72 2.71
C SER A 68 7.57 -6.55 1.51
N LEU A 69 7.97 -5.89 0.42
CA LEU A 69 8.56 -6.56 -0.75
C LEU A 69 9.92 -7.21 -0.46
N LYS A 70 10.74 -6.62 0.42
CA LYS A 70 11.98 -7.23 0.91
C LYS A 70 11.69 -8.50 1.70
N LYS A 71 10.79 -8.43 2.70
CA LYS A 71 10.41 -9.58 3.55
C LYS A 71 9.84 -10.73 2.72
N ALA A 72 9.01 -10.45 1.71
CA ALA A 72 8.45 -11.47 0.82
C ALA A 72 9.43 -12.01 -0.25
N GLY A 73 10.69 -11.52 -0.29
CA GLY A 73 11.69 -11.87 -1.30
C GLY A 73 11.26 -11.49 -2.72
N LYS A 74 10.48 -10.42 -2.89
CA LYS A 74 9.93 -9.95 -4.17
C LYS A 74 10.59 -8.69 -4.72
N ILE A 75 11.55 -8.11 -3.99
CA ILE A 75 12.27 -6.93 -4.45
C ILE A 75 13.40 -7.31 -5.40
N LYS A 76 13.49 -6.62 -6.54
CA LYS A 76 14.62 -6.70 -7.46
C LYS A 76 14.99 -5.30 -7.92
N THR A 77 16.22 -4.88 -7.65
CA THR A 77 16.75 -3.60 -8.11
C THR A 77 16.93 -3.64 -9.63
N LEU A 78 16.60 -2.53 -10.30
CA LEU A 78 16.93 -2.36 -11.71
C LEU A 78 18.44 -2.18 -11.87
N GLN A 79 19.01 -2.73 -12.95
CA GLN A 79 20.44 -2.57 -13.24
C GLN A 79 20.81 -1.12 -13.64
N SER A 80 19.83 -0.34 -14.10
CA SER A 80 19.94 1.10 -14.38
C SER A 80 18.65 1.81 -13.96
N LYS A 81 18.73 3.10 -13.59
CA LYS A 81 17.52 3.91 -13.31
C LYS A 81 16.67 3.96 -14.58
N SER A 82 15.43 3.48 -14.50
CA SER A 82 14.52 3.54 -15.63
C SER A 82 13.90 4.92 -15.75
N GLU A 83 13.99 5.55 -16.92
CA GLU A 83 13.31 6.81 -17.19
C GLU A 83 11.79 6.58 -17.34
N ILE A 84 10.99 7.29 -16.55
CA ILE A 84 9.53 7.20 -16.60
C ILE A 84 9.04 8.09 -17.75
N LYS A 85 8.30 7.49 -18.69
CA LYS A 85 7.66 8.24 -19.80
C LYS A 85 6.86 9.43 -19.27
N LYS A 86 7.04 10.61 -19.87
CA LYS A 86 6.32 11.86 -19.51
C LYS A 86 4.80 11.69 -19.42
N SER A 87 4.21 10.87 -20.29
CA SER A 87 2.76 10.57 -20.26
C SER A 87 2.31 9.85 -18.98
N LYS A 88 3.11 8.90 -18.48
CA LYS A 88 2.83 8.23 -17.21
C LYS A 88 3.00 9.18 -16.03
N LEU A 89 4.03 10.01 -16.05
CA LEU A 89 4.29 10.99 -15.00
C LEU A 89 3.12 11.97 -14.83
N ARG A 90 2.57 12.51 -15.93
CA ARG A 90 1.39 13.38 -15.89
C ARG A 90 0.16 12.72 -15.26
N ASN A 91 -0.02 11.42 -15.45
CA ASN A 91 -1.12 10.69 -14.80
C ASN A 91 -0.86 10.48 -13.30
N LEU A 92 0.39 10.21 -12.91
CA LEU A 92 0.77 10.14 -11.50
C LEU A 92 0.59 11.49 -10.79
N GLU A 93 0.97 12.60 -11.44
CA GLU A 93 0.74 13.96 -10.94
C GLU A 93 -0.75 14.26 -10.71
N LYS A 94 -1.63 13.73 -11.57
CA LYS A 94 -3.08 13.84 -11.37
C LYS A 94 -3.57 13.01 -10.18
N ILE A 95 -3.06 11.78 -10.00
CA ILE A 95 -3.44 10.90 -8.89
C ILE A 95 -2.98 11.50 -7.56
N PHE A 96 -1.75 12.00 -7.48
CA PHE A 96 -1.15 12.56 -6.26
C PHE A 96 -1.25 14.08 -6.19
N LYS A 97 -2.27 14.69 -6.80
CA LYS A 97 -2.42 16.16 -6.86
C LYS A 97 -2.37 16.83 -5.48
N ARG A 98 -2.82 16.14 -4.44
CA ARG A 98 -2.87 16.63 -3.06
C ARG A 98 -1.71 16.10 -2.19
N GLU A 99 -0.81 15.29 -2.76
CA GLU A 99 0.24 14.54 -2.05
C GLU A 99 1.60 14.59 -2.81
N PRO A 100 2.18 15.79 -3.02
CA PRO A 100 3.39 15.95 -3.85
C PRO A 100 4.64 15.25 -3.29
N GLU A 101 4.75 15.15 -1.96
CA GLU A 101 5.85 14.43 -1.31
C GLU A 101 5.76 12.93 -1.58
N LEU A 102 4.57 12.35 -1.44
CA LEU A 102 4.33 10.94 -1.76
C LEU A 102 4.59 10.65 -3.24
N LEU A 103 4.23 11.57 -4.15
CA LEU A 103 4.57 11.45 -5.58
C LEU A 103 6.09 11.33 -5.79
N ARG A 104 6.88 12.20 -5.16
CA ARG A 104 8.34 12.18 -5.28
C ARG A 104 8.91 10.86 -4.79
N ASP A 105 8.48 10.41 -3.62
CA ASP A 105 8.99 9.19 -3.00
C ASP A 105 8.56 7.95 -3.81
N PHE A 106 7.33 7.95 -4.32
CA PHE A 106 6.81 6.92 -5.22
C PHE A 106 7.59 6.84 -6.54
N VAL A 107 7.84 7.99 -7.19
CA VAL A 107 8.65 8.09 -8.41
C VAL A 107 10.07 7.58 -8.17
N GLY A 108 10.67 7.92 -7.03
CA GLY A 108 11.97 7.41 -6.60
C GLY A 108 11.98 5.88 -6.48
N PHE A 109 10.94 5.31 -5.86
CA PHE A 109 10.77 3.87 -5.70
C PHE A 109 10.64 3.14 -7.04
N ILE A 110 9.71 3.56 -7.91
CA ILE A 110 9.45 2.86 -9.19
C ILE A 110 10.61 2.99 -10.18
N SER A 111 11.45 4.02 -10.05
CA SER A 111 12.65 4.20 -10.86
C SER A 111 13.81 3.28 -10.43
N LYS A 112 13.77 2.80 -9.18
CA LYS A 112 14.81 1.97 -8.56
C LYS A 112 14.51 0.48 -8.63
N PHE A 113 13.23 0.09 -8.52
CA PHE A 113 12.84 -1.30 -8.41
C PHE A 113 12.01 -1.79 -9.60
N LYS A 114 12.26 -3.03 -10.03
CA LYS A 114 11.46 -3.69 -11.07
C LYS A 114 10.09 -4.05 -10.49
N LYS A 115 9.05 -4.07 -11.35
CA LYS A 115 7.72 -4.59 -11.01
C LYS A 115 7.84 -5.96 -10.31
N PRO A 116 7.32 -6.11 -9.07
CA PRO A 116 7.33 -7.37 -8.36
C PRO A 116 6.30 -8.36 -8.96
N LYS A 117 6.46 -9.66 -8.66
CA LYS A 117 5.47 -10.69 -9.02
C LYS A 117 4.29 -10.62 -8.05
N ILE A 118 3.38 -9.68 -8.28
CA ILE A 118 2.11 -9.51 -7.57
C ILE A 118 0.99 -9.59 -8.62
N ASP A 119 -0.06 -10.34 -8.31
CA ASP A 119 -1.16 -10.62 -9.24
C ASP A 119 -2.33 -9.65 -9.04
N ILE A 120 -2.56 -9.20 -7.79
CA ILE A 120 -3.69 -8.33 -7.43
C ILE A 120 -3.32 -7.40 -6.26
N LEU A 121 -3.90 -6.20 -6.27
CA LEU A 121 -3.85 -5.25 -5.18
C LEU A 121 -5.19 -5.24 -4.45
N ALA A 122 -5.14 -5.21 -3.13
CA ALA A 122 -6.29 -5.01 -2.26
C ALA A 122 -6.05 -3.75 -1.41
N ILE A 123 -7.05 -2.87 -1.30
CA ILE A 123 -6.98 -1.65 -0.49
C ILE A 123 -8.27 -1.54 0.32
N THR A 124 -8.12 -1.23 1.61
CA THR A 124 -9.26 -0.96 2.48
C THR A 124 -10.00 0.31 2.07
N THR A 125 -11.34 0.26 2.02
CA THR A 125 -12.18 1.40 1.61
C THR A 125 -13.21 1.91 2.59
N ASP A 126 -13.58 1.12 3.58
CA ASP A 126 -14.71 1.38 4.45
C ASP A 126 -14.72 0.42 5.65
N PRO A 127 -15.31 0.77 6.80
CA PRO A 127 -15.85 2.07 7.16
C PRO A 127 -14.75 3.00 7.69
N ASP A 128 -14.48 4.10 6.96
CA ASP A 128 -13.32 4.95 7.24
C ASP A 128 -13.67 6.43 7.39
N LEU A 129 -12.80 7.14 8.13
CA LEU A 129 -12.76 8.59 8.19
C LEU A 129 -12.14 9.13 6.88
N GLU A 130 -12.94 9.88 6.12
CA GLU A 130 -12.63 10.34 4.77
C GLU A 130 -11.28 11.09 4.62
N LEU A 131 -10.76 11.69 5.70
CA LEU A 131 -9.62 12.60 5.69
C LEU A 131 -8.27 11.93 5.34
N PHE A 132 -8.00 10.70 5.80
CA PHE A 132 -6.73 9.99 5.54
C PHE A 132 -6.86 8.84 4.54
N PHE A 133 -8.08 8.31 4.41
CA PHE A 133 -8.49 7.27 3.46
C PHE A 133 -7.94 7.45 2.04
N TRP A 134 -8.10 8.65 1.45
CA TRP A 134 -7.69 8.93 0.07
C TRP A 134 -6.19 8.74 -0.18
N THR A 135 -5.35 8.82 0.85
CA THR A 135 -3.90 8.66 0.71
C THR A 135 -3.55 7.24 0.28
N GLY A 136 -4.08 6.24 0.97
CA GLY A 136 -3.89 4.82 0.63
C GLY A 136 -4.52 4.45 -0.70
N VAL A 137 -5.74 4.96 -0.98
CA VAL A 137 -6.43 4.72 -2.26
C VAL A 137 -5.65 5.28 -3.44
N ASN A 138 -5.19 6.53 -3.36
CA ASN A 138 -4.40 7.14 -4.45
C ASN A 138 -3.09 6.38 -4.67
N PHE A 139 -2.44 5.94 -3.58
CA PHE A 139 -1.25 5.10 -3.67
C PHE A 139 -1.53 3.75 -4.35
N ALA A 140 -2.59 3.06 -3.95
CA ALA A 140 -3.00 1.79 -4.55
C ALA A 140 -3.40 1.93 -6.02
N ARG A 141 -4.09 3.02 -6.39
CA ARG A 141 -4.40 3.38 -7.78
C ARG A 141 -3.15 3.66 -8.60
N ALA A 142 -2.17 4.36 -8.04
CA ALA A 142 -0.89 4.60 -8.71
C ALA A 142 -0.11 3.30 -8.94
N LEU A 143 -0.08 2.39 -7.97
CA LEU A 143 0.51 1.06 -8.12
C LEU A 143 -0.21 0.24 -9.19
N SER A 144 -1.54 0.19 -9.16
CA SER A 144 -2.36 -0.48 -10.16
C SER A 144 -2.08 0.05 -11.57
N PHE A 145 -2.01 1.38 -11.72
CA PHE A 145 -1.69 2.03 -12.99
C PHE A 145 -0.28 1.71 -13.50
N ILE A 146 0.74 1.74 -12.64
CA ILE A 146 2.14 1.51 -13.06
C ILE A 146 2.42 0.04 -13.31
N TRP A 147 1.90 -0.83 -12.45
CA TRP A 147 2.11 -2.27 -12.56
C TRP A 147 1.11 -2.93 -13.50
N ASN A 148 0.04 -2.25 -13.91
CA ASN A 148 -1.04 -2.79 -14.72
C ASN A 148 -1.59 -4.09 -14.10
N ILE A 149 -2.04 -3.99 -12.84
CA ILE A 149 -2.61 -5.10 -12.09
C ILE A 149 -3.97 -4.69 -11.49
N PRO A 150 -4.93 -5.62 -11.37
CA PRO A 150 -6.25 -5.34 -10.82
C PRO A 150 -6.16 -4.79 -9.39
N LEU A 151 -7.05 -3.85 -9.09
CA LEU A 151 -7.22 -3.24 -7.78
C LEU A 151 -8.61 -3.60 -7.26
N VAL A 152 -8.67 -4.14 -6.04
CA VAL A 152 -9.89 -4.55 -5.37
C VAL A 152 -10.07 -3.73 -4.10
N ALA A 153 -11.27 -3.18 -3.94
CA ALA A 153 -11.70 -2.52 -2.71
C ALA A 153 -12.08 -3.58 -1.67
N VAL A 154 -11.72 -3.36 -0.41
CA VAL A 154 -11.97 -4.29 0.70
C VAL A 154 -12.59 -3.53 1.86
N ASN A 155 -13.64 -4.09 2.45
CA ASN A 155 -14.18 -3.57 3.70
C ASN A 155 -13.29 -3.99 4.88
N HIS A 156 -12.92 -3.04 5.73
CA HIS A 156 -12.08 -3.21 6.92
C HIS A 156 -12.64 -4.23 7.90
N ILE A 157 -13.96 -4.18 8.17
CA ILE A 157 -14.62 -5.10 9.11
C ILE A 157 -14.69 -6.51 8.52
N GLU A 158 -14.98 -6.64 7.22
CA GLU A 158 -14.88 -7.93 6.53
C GLU A 158 -13.46 -8.48 6.60
N ALA A 159 -12.43 -7.65 6.37
CA ALA A 159 -11.04 -8.06 6.48
C ALA A 159 -10.71 -8.61 7.89
N HIS A 160 -11.22 -7.99 8.96
CA HIS A 160 -11.10 -8.53 10.32
C HIS A 160 -11.75 -9.90 10.49
N ILE A 161 -12.92 -10.13 9.87
CA ILE A 161 -13.61 -11.42 9.92
C ILE A 161 -12.79 -12.49 9.17
N TYR A 162 -12.32 -12.16 7.97
CA TYR A 162 -11.54 -13.06 7.11
C TYR A 162 -10.13 -13.34 7.65
N ALA A 163 -9.58 -12.48 8.50
CA ALA A 163 -8.25 -12.67 9.09
C ALA A 163 -8.11 -14.00 9.85
N LYS A 164 -9.21 -14.56 10.38
CA LYS A 164 -9.22 -15.87 11.05
C LYS A 164 -9.03 -17.08 10.11
N LEU A 165 -9.15 -16.87 8.80
CA LEU A 165 -9.00 -17.92 7.79
C LEU A 165 -7.58 -17.98 7.21
N ILE A 166 -6.70 -17.07 7.62
CA ILE A 166 -5.32 -16.93 7.17
C ILE A 166 -4.37 -17.48 8.22
#